data_AF-A0A813T577-F1
#
_entry.id   AF-A0A813T577-F1
#
_cell.length_a   1.000
_cell.length_b   1.000
_cell.length_c   1.000
_cell.angle_alpha   90.00
_cell.angle_beta   90.00
_cell.angle_gamma   90.00
#
_symmetry.space_group_name_H-M   'P 1'
#
loop_
_entity.id
_entity.type
_entity.pdbx_description
1 polymer ?
#
loop_
_entity_poly.entity_id
_entity_poly.type
_entity_poly.pdbx_seq_one_letter_code
_entity_poly.pdbx_strand_id
1 'polypeptide(L)'
;MDDFSKFFDDEFNVIDWLNQAFRLQKETNQNVDNYTGVLITKLQMYVQEMNNSIEETSQQAIQQFPRVLREIDVLRHEATLLQEQMRTVRGDVQKVNQETADGMRNLIELDSVKNRIQLASKALQEADNWVTLSAQIDDVFESKDTVQIATKLIAMQQSLKILTDVPDYADRVNRLETLKNRLEALMSPTVIAAFNTQDVEMARSFAHLFQSIDRAEQLEDLYVTSVKTRLDARIRELIDSTNKEHELIFITIYDYLSNLWQDEVIK
;
A
#
# COMPACT_ATOMS: atom_id res chain seq x y z
N MET A 1 34.00 -39.15 -65.93
CA MET A 1 32.57 -38.81 -65.90
C MET A 1 32.55 -37.31 -66.12
N ASP A 2 32.33 -36.88 -67.36
CA ASP A 2 32.50 -35.47 -67.72
C ASP A 2 31.42 -34.64 -67.03
N ASP A 3 31.86 -33.63 -66.28
CA ASP A 3 31.01 -32.75 -65.49
C ASP A 3 30.62 -31.53 -66.34
N PHE A 4 29.40 -31.55 -66.87
CA PHE A 4 28.85 -30.52 -67.76
C PHE A 4 28.23 -29.34 -67.00
N SER A 5 28.34 -29.29 -65.66
CA SER A 5 27.94 -28.11 -64.87
C SER A 5 28.71 -26.83 -65.24
N LYS A 6 29.87 -26.96 -65.91
CA LYS A 6 30.67 -25.84 -66.43
C LYS A 6 30.00 -25.03 -67.53
N PHE A 7 29.00 -25.57 -68.22
CA PHE A 7 28.25 -24.84 -69.26
C PHE A 7 27.31 -23.76 -68.71
N PHE A 8 27.04 -23.80 -67.40
CA PHE A 8 26.23 -22.80 -66.70
C PHE A 8 27.06 -21.68 -66.06
N ASP A 9 28.40 -21.73 -66.23
CA ASP A 9 29.33 -20.73 -65.72
C ASP A 9 29.50 -19.59 -66.75
N ASP A 10 29.45 -18.34 -66.28
CA ASP A 10 29.53 -17.14 -67.14
C ASP A 10 30.91 -17.00 -67.82
N GLU A 11 31.96 -17.65 -67.30
CA GLU A 11 33.32 -17.67 -67.87
C GLU A 11 33.59 -18.90 -68.76
N PHE A 12 32.56 -19.64 -69.18
CA PHE A 12 32.73 -20.87 -69.96
C PHE A 12 33.42 -20.63 -71.31
N ASN A 13 34.65 -21.13 -71.46
CA ASN A 13 35.38 -21.13 -72.73
C ASN A 13 35.19 -22.46 -73.49
N VAL A 14 34.36 -22.40 -74.53
CA VAL A 14 34.06 -23.53 -75.43
C VAL A 14 35.33 -24.14 -76.03
N ILE A 15 36.32 -23.31 -76.40
CA ILE A 15 37.54 -23.76 -77.07
C ILE A 15 38.44 -24.54 -76.10
N ASP A 16 38.59 -24.04 -74.86
CA ASP A 16 39.39 -24.72 -73.84
C ASP A 16 38.76 -26.04 -73.39
N TRP A 17 37.42 -26.08 -73.27
CA TRP A 17 36.68 -27.29 -72.99
C TRP A 17 36.81 -28.34 -74.11
N LEU A 18 36.65 -27.92 -75.36
CA LEU A 18 36.75 -28.79 -76.52
C LEU A 18 38.18 -29.35 -76.65
N ASN A 19 39.19 -28.49 -76.47
CA ASN A 19 40.58 -28.92 -76.42
C ASN A 19 40.87 -29.91 -75.27
N GLN A 20 40.25 -29.77 -74.10
CA GLN A 20 40.38 -30.74 -73.00
C GLN A 20 39.68 -32.07 -73.31
N ALA A 21 38.47 -32.03 -73.88
CA ALA A 21 37.71 -33.23 -74.26
C ALA A 21 38.45 -34.08 -75.31
N PHE A 22 39.03 -33.44 -76.33
CA PHE A 22 39.83 -34.12 -77.35
C PHE A 22 41.23 -34.55 -76.84
N ARG A 23 41.80 -33.89 -75.83
CA ARG A 23 43.06 -34.32 -75.18
C ARG A 23 42.88 -35.63 -74.40
N LEU A 24 41.77 -35.78 -73.66
CA LEU A 24 41.43 -37.02 -72.93
C LEU A 24 41.22 -38.22 -73.88
N GLN A 25 40.79 -37.96 -75.11
CA GLN A 25 40.57 -39.00 -76.13
C GLN A 25 41.86 -39.48 -76.80
N LYS A 26 42.89 -38.62 -76.89
CA LYS A 26 44.18 -38.96 -77.55
C LYS A 26 44.89 -40.14 -76.88
N GLU A 27 44.57 -40.42 -75.61
CA GLU A 27 45.07 -41.55 -74.84
C GLU A 27 44.37 -42.89 -75.18
N THR A 28 43.21 -42.87 -75.86
CA THR A 28 42.33 -44.04 -76.08
C THR A 28 42.32 -44.58 -77.53
N ASN A 29 43.07 -43.96 -78.46
CA ASN A 29 43.28 -44.43 -79.84
C ASN A 29 42.00 -44.70 -80.69
N GLN A 30 40.90 -44.00 -80.41
CA GLN A 30 39.67 -44.07 -81.22
C GLN A 30 39.69 -43.06 -82.37
N ASN A 31 39.07 -43.39 -83.51
CA ASN A 31 38.90 -42.48 -84.66
C ASN A 31 38.25 -41.16 -84.21
N VAL A 32 38.94 -40.04 -84.46
CA VAL A 32 38.55 -38.68 -84.03
C VAL A 32 37.17 -38.28 -84.56
N ASP A 33 36.83 -38.69 -85.80
CA ASP A 33 35.53 -38.40 -86.41
C ASP A 33 34.36 -39.11 -85.72
N ASN A 34 34.57 -40.35 -85.26
CA ASN A 34 33.54 -41.11 -84.55
C ASN A 34 33.25 -40.50 -83.17
N TYR A 35 34.28 -40.07 -82.45
CA TYR A 35 34.11 -39.40 -81.15
C TYR A 35 33.48 -38.02 -81.29
N THR A 36 33.88 -37.25 -82.30
CA THR A 36 33.25 -35.95 -82.61
C THR A 36 31.77 -36.13 -82.90
N GLY A 37 31.39 -37.14 -83.69
CA GLY A 37 29.98 -37.49 -83.93
C GLY A 37 29.21 -37.89 -82.66
N VAL A 38 29.84 -38.65 -81.75
CA VAL A 38 29.24 -39.01 -80.46
C VAL A 38 29.08 -37.79 -79.54
N LEU A 39 30.08 -36.90 -79.49
CA LEU A 39 30.05 -35.69 -78.68
C LEU A 39 28.97 -34.71 -79.17
N ILE A 40 28.85 -34.51 -80.48
CA ILE A 40 27.80 -33.69 -81.09
C ILE A 40 26.42 -34.26 -80.76
N THR A 41 26.24 -35.58 -80.93
CA THR A 41 24.96 -36.24 -80.60
C THR A 41 24.60 -36.07 -79.12
N LYS A 42 25.59 -36.17 -78.22
CA LYS A 42 25.38 -35.92 -76.78
C LYS A 42 24.99 -34.48 -76.49
N LEU A 43 25.69 -33.49 -77.06
CA LEU A 43 25.35 -32.08 -76.89
C LEU A 43 23.96 -31.76 -77.45
N GLN A 44 23.59 -32.35 -78.59
CA GLN A 44 22.24 -32.22 -79.16
C GLN A 44 21.16 -32.80 -78.24
N MET A 45 21.40 -33.98 -77.65
CA MET A 45 20.48 -34.56 -76.66
C MET A 45 20.35 -33.65 -75.42
N TYR A 46 21.44 -33.08 -74.92
CA TYR A 46 21.38 -32.15 -73.78
C TYR A 46 20.66 -30.85 -74.10
N VAL A 47 20.88 -30.27 -75.28
CA VAL A 47 20.12 -29.08 -75.73
C VAL A 47 18.63 -29.42 -75.81
N GLN A 48 18.28 -30.61 -76.30
CA GLN A 48 16.89 -31.06 -76.33
C GLN A 48 16.31 -31.27 -74.92
N GLU A 49 17.05 -31.93 -74.02
CA GLU A 49 16.64 -32.13 -72.63
C GLU A 49 16.47 -30.80 -71.88
N MET A 50 17.38 -29.85 -72.08
CA MET A 50 17.33 -28.52 -71.49
C MET A 50 16.11 -27.74 -72.01
N ASN A 51 15.89 -27.72 -73.32
CA ASN A 51 14.72 -27.05 -73.90
C ASN A 51 13.42 -27.68 -73.39
N ASN A 52 13.35 -29.00 -73.33
CA ASN A 52 12.18 -29.70 -72.78
C ASN A 52 11.96 -29.37 -71.30
N SER A 53 13.03 -29.31 -70.49
CA SER A 53 12.94 -28.96 -69.06
C SER A 53 12.51 -27.50 -68.84
N ILE A 54 13.04 -26.56 -69.64
CA ILE A 54 12.62 -25.16 -69.61
C ILE A 54 11.16 -25.04 -70.03
N GLU A 55 10.75 -25.74 -71.08
CA GLU A 55 9.37 -25.72 -71.56
C GLU A 55 8.41 -26.31 -70.53
N GLU A 56 8.76 -27.44 -69.90
CA GLU A 56 7.97 -28.04 -68.83
C GLU A 56 7.84 -27.10 -67.62
N THR A 57 8.95 -26.53 -67.17
CA THR A 57 8.96 -25.58 -66.03
C THR A 57 8.17 -24.31 -66.35
N SER A 58 8.31 -23.80 -67.57
CA SER A 58 7.56 -22.64 -68.06
C SER A 58 6.06 -22.90 -68.12
N GLN A 59 5.65 -24.06 -68.66
CA GLN A 59 4.24 -24.47 -68.68
C GLN A 59 3.68 -24.65 -67.27
N GLN A 60 4.45 -25.26 -66.35
CA GLN A 60 4.06 -25.38 -64.95
C GLN A 60 3.91 -24.00 -64.28
N ALA A 61 4.84 -23.07 -64.51
CA ALA A 61 4.75 -21.70 -63.98
C ALA A 61 3.51 -20.96 -64.52
N ILE A 62 3.25 -21.05 -65.83
CA ILE A 62 2.07 -20.45 -66.48
C ILE A 62 0.77 -21.02 -65.90
N GLN A 63 0.73 -22.32 -65.59
CA GLN A 63 -0.44 -22.95 -64.98
C GLN A 63 -0.66 -22.53 -63.53
N GLN A 64 0.41 -22.24 -62.78
CA GLN A 64 0.31 -21.85 -61.37
C GLN A 64 0.03 -20.35 -61.16
N PHE A 65 0.45 -19.47 -62.08
CA PHE A 65 0.25 -18.02 -61.93
C PHE A 65 -1.21 -17.57 -61.68
N PRO A 66 -2.24 -18.11 -62.38
CA PRO A 66 -3.62 -17.73 -62.12
C PRO A 66 -4.11 -18.09 -60.71
N ARG A 67 -3.51 -19.09 -60.08
CA ARG A 67 -3.80 -19.46 -58.69
C ARG A 67 -3.14 -18.48 -57.72
N VAL A 68 -1.86 -18.19 -57.93
CA VAL A 68 -1.12 -17.22 -57.11
C VAL A 68 -1.75 -15.83 -57.18
N LEU A 69 -2.18 -15.37 -58.36
CA LEU A 69 -2.88 -14.09 -58.51
C LEU A 69 -4.20 -14.06 -57.72
N ARG A 70 -4.98 -15.15 -57.74
CA ARG A 70 -6.20 -15.26 -56.93
C ARG A 70 -5.89 -15.24 -55.44
N GLU A 71 -4.85 -15.94 -55.00
CA GLU A 71 -4.42 -15.94 -53.59
C GLU A 71 -3.97 -14.53 -53.16
N ILE A 72 -3.27 -13.78 -54.01
CA ILE A 72 -2.90 -12.37 -53.76
C ILE A 72 -4.14 -11.48 -53.64
N ASP A 73 -5.13 -11.64 -54.54
CA ASP A 73 -6.37 -10.84 -54.49
C ASP A 73 -7.18 -11.12 -53.22
N VAL A 74 -7.26 -12.39 -52.80
CA VAL A 74 -7.91 -12.80 -51.54
C VAL A 74 -7.18 -12.18 -50.36
N LEU A 75 -5.85 -12.30 -50.31
CA LEU A 75 -5.04 -11.72 -49.24
C LEU A 75 -5.21 -10.19 -49.18
N ARG A 76 -5.24 -9.51 -50.33
CA ARG A 76 -5.49 -8.07 -50.41
C ARG A 76 -6.86 -7.72 -49.80
N HIS A 77 -7.89 -8.50 -50.13
CA HIS A 77 -9.22 -8.26 -49.59
C HIS A 77 -9.28 -8.49 -48.07
N GLU A 78 -8.70 -9.58 -47.58
CA GLU A 78 -8.60 -9.88 -46.14
C GLU A 78 -7.84 -8.80 -45.38
N ALA A 79 -6.72 -8.31 -45.95
CA ALA A 79 -5.95 -7.22 -45.35
C ALA A 79 -6.76 -5.92 -45.26
N THR A 80 -7.55 -5.60 -46.29
CA THR A 80 -8.44 -4.41 -46.25
C THR A 80 -9.55 -4.56 -45.22
N LEU A 81 -10.15 -5.75 -45.12
CA LEU A 81 -11.19 -6.03 -44.12
C LEU A 81 -10.62 -5.92 -42.70
N LEU A 82 -9.45 -6.50 -42.48
CA LEU A 82 -8.76 -6.44 -41.19
C LEU A 82 -8.36 -5.01 -40.82
N GLN A 83 -7.95 -4.20 -41.79
CA GLN A 83 -7.69 -2.77 -41.58
C GLN A 83 -8.96 -2.02 -41.13
N GLU A 84 -10.11 -2.30 -41.74
CA GLU A 84 -11.39 -1.71 -41.36
C GLU A 84 -11.82 -2.16 -39.96
N GLN A 85 -11.69 -3.45 -39.65
CA GLN A 85 -11.97 -4.00 -38.32
C GLN A 85 -11.07 -3.38 -37.24
N MET A 86 -9.77 -3.26 -37.49
CA MET A 86 -8.84 -2.59 -36.57
C MET A 86 -9.21 -1.13 -36.32
N ARG A 87 -9.71 -0.42 -37.34
CA ARG A 87 -10.17 0.96 -37.20
C ARG A 87 -11.39 1.05 -36.29
N THR A 88 -12.34 0.13 -36.42
CA THR A 88 -13.52 0.06 -35.55
C THR A 88 -13.12 -0.27 -34.12
N VAL A 89 -12.30 -1.31 -33.92
CA VAL A 89 -11.80 -1.69 -32.58
C VAL A 89 -11.05 -0.52 -31.92
N ARG A 90 -10.25 0.23 -32.67
CA ARG A 90 -9.58 1.42 -32.15
C ARG A 90 -10.58 2.49 -31.67
N GLY A 91 -11.67 2.69 -32.40
CA GLY A 91 -12.74 3.60 -32.01
C GLY A 91 -13.43 3.14 -30.72
N ASP A 92 -13.75 1.85 -30.62
CA ASP A 92 -14.36 1.26 -29.43
C ASP A 92 -13.46 1.38 -28.20
N VAL A 93 -12.17 1.08 -28.34
CA VAL A 93 -11.18 1.26 -27.25
C VAL A 93 -11.10 2.72 -26.81
N GLN A 94 -11.11 3.67 -27.75
CA GLN A 94 -11.07 5.08 -27.42
C GLN A 94 -12.33 5.54 -26.67
N LYS A 95 -13.51 5.05 -27.10
CA LYS A 95 -14.78 5.31 -26.42
C LYS A 95 -14.80 4.72 -25.01
N VAL A 96 -14.41 3.45 -24.86
CA VAL A 96 -14.32 2.79 -23.54
C VAL A 96 -13.35 3.53 -22.63
N ASN A 97 -12.19 3.97 -23.13
CA ASN A 97 -11.24 4.75 -22.33
C ASN A 97 -11.84 6.10 -21.87
N GLN A 98 -12.60 6.79 -22.73
CA GLN A 98 -13.28 8.04 -22.36
C GLN A 98 -14.37 7.79 -21.31
N GLU A 99 -15.26 6.83 -21.55
CA GLU A 99 -16.33 6.45 -20.61
C GLU A 99 -15.74 5.99 -19.26
N THR A 100 -14.62 5.27 -19.28
CA THR A 100 -13.90 4.84 -18.06
C THR A 100 -13.29 6.03 -17.33
N ALA A 101 -12.71 7.00 -18.04
CA ALA A 101 -12.15 8.20 -17.43
C ALA A 101 -13.23 9.06 -16.77
N ASP A 102 -14.38 9.23 -17.43
CA ASP A 102 -15.53 9.95 -16.89
C ASP A 102 -16.13 9.21 -15.69
N GLY A 103 -16.29 7.89 -15.80
CA GLY A 103 -16.71 7.03 -14.69
C GLY A 103 -15.78 7.13 -13.48
N MET A 104 -14.47 7.14 -13.71
CA MET A 104 -13.47 7.29 -12.65
C MET A 104 -13.56 8.67 -11.97
N ARG A 105 -13.75 9.74 -12.76
CA ARG A 105 -13.95 11.09 -12.21
C ARG A 105 -15.17 11.14 -11.31
N ASN A 106 -16.30 10.58 -11.76
CA ASN A 106 -17.53 10.51 -10.96
C ASN A 106 -17.34 9.71 -9.68
N LEU A 107 -16.58 8.61 -9.71
CA LEU A 107 -16.27 7.83 -8.51
C LEU A 107 -15.43 8.63 -7.50
N ILE A 108 -14.46 9.43 -7.95
CA ILE A 108 -13.66 10.30 -7.07
C ILE A 108 -14.54 11.37 -6.42
N GLU A 109 -15.42 12.01 -7.19
CA GLU A 109 -16.35 13.00 -6.66
C GLU A 109 -17.31 12.37 -5.64
N LEU A 110 -17.83 11.19 -5.93
CA LEU A 110 -18.72 10.45 -5.03
C LEU A 110 -17.98 10.05 -3.74
N ASP A 111 -16.73 9.60 -3.82
CA ASP A 111 -15.93 9.26 -2.64
C ASP A 111 -15.66 10.51 -1.78
N SER A 112 -15.37 11.65 -2.39
CA SER A 112 -15.22 12.92 -1.67
C SER A 112 -16.50 13.30 -0.91
N VAL A 113 -17.66 13.20 -1.56
CA VAL A 113 -18.96 13.46 -0.93
C VAL A 113 -19.23 12.46 0.18
N LYS A 114 -18.97 11.17 -0.04
CA LYS A 114 -19.12 10.11 0.97
C LYS A 114 -18.26 10.37 2.20
N ASN A 115 -16.99 10.72 2.02
CA ASN A 115 -16.09 11.04 3.12
C ASN A 115 -16.61 12.24 3.93
N ARG A 116 -17.08 13.30 3.25
CA ARG A 116 -17.71 14.46 3.90
C ARG A 116 -18.96 14.07 4.70
N ILE A 117 -19.82 13.23 4.13
CA ILE A 117 -21.04 12.74 4.82
C ILE A 117 -20.66 11.89 6.02
N GLN A 118 -19.66 11.02 5.91
CA GLN A 118 -19.21 10.19 7.03
C GLN A 118 -18.62 11.03 8.17
N LEU A 119 -17.84 12.06 7.85
CA LEU A 119 -17.34 13.01 8.84
C LEU A 119 -18.48 13.77 9.51
N ALA A 120 -19.42 14.30 8.73
CA ALA A 120 -20.58 15.01 9.25
C ALA A 120 -21.47 14.08 10.12
N SER A 121 -21.69 12.84 9.70
CA SER A 121 -22.44 11.84 10.47
C SER A 121 -21.78 11.51 11.80
N LYS A 122 -20.45 11.36 11.82
CA LYS A 122 -19.69 11.15 13.07
C LYS A 122 -19.79 12.37 13.97
N ALA A 123 -19.62 13.57 13.43
CA ALA A 123 -19.77 14.81 14.20
C ALA A 123 -21.19 14.97 14.77
N LEU A 124 -22.23 14.65 14.00
CA LEU A 124 -23.62 14.69 14.48
C LEU A 124 -23.89 13.66 15.57
N GLN A 125 -23.44 12.42 15.39
CA GLN A 125 -23.56 11.37 16.40
C GLN A 125 -22.87 11.81 17.70
N GLU A 126 -21.71 12.43 17.58
CA GLU A 126 -20.95 12.86 18.73
C GLU A 126 -21.51 14.11 19.42
N ALA A 127 -22.16 14.99 18.65
CA ALA A 127 -22.93 16.10 19.19
C ALA A 127 -24.16 15.59 19.98
N ASP A 128 -24.85 14.57 19.46
CA ASP A 128 -25.98 13.93 20.15
C ASP A 128 -25.55 13.19 21.42
N ASN A 129 -24.42 12.46 21.35
CA ASN A 129 -23.77 11.85 22.51
C ASN A 129 -23.46 12.91 23.58
N TRP A 130 -22.85 14.03 23.19
CA TRP A 130 -22.55 15.13 24.10
C TRP A 130 -23.80 15.68 24.79
N VAL A 131 -24.88 15.93 24.03
CA VAL A 131 -26.14 16.45 24.59
C VAL A 131 -26.73 15.46 25.58
N THR A 132 -26.78 14.19 25.23
CA THR A 132 -27.30 13.12 26.08
C THR A 132 -26.47 12.97 27.36
N LEU A 133 -25.14 12.91 27.24
CA LEU A 133 -24.23 12.82 28.38
C LEU A 133 -24.35 14.07 29.26
N SER A 134 -24.41 15.25 28.67
CA SER A 134 -24.54 16.52 29.39
C SER A 134 -25.88 16.67 30.11
N ALA A 135 -26.95 16.00 29.66
CA ALA A 135 -28.24 15.97 30.35
C ALA A 135 -28.22 14.99 31.53
N GLN A 136 -27.55 13.85 31.38
CA GLN A 136 -27.50 12.79 32.40
C GLN A 136 -26.42 13.01 33.46
N ILE A 137 -25.39 13.81 33.16
CA ILE A 137 -24.19 13.89 34.01
C ILE A 137 -24.54 14.37 35.43
N ASP A 138 -25.44 15.33 35.58
CA ASP A 138 -25.84 15.84 36.88
C ASP A 138 -26.55 14.77 37.73
N ASP A 139 -27.43 13.96 37.14
CA ASP A 139 -28.08 12.82 37.81
C ASP A 139 -27.05 11.76 38.23
N VAL A 140 -26.06 11.48 37.37
CA VAL A 140 -24.98 10.52 37.69
C VAL A 140 -24.10 11.06 38.82
N PHE A 141 -23.91 12.38 38.92
CA PHE A 141 -23.22 12.99 40.07
C PHE A 141 -23.98 12.80 41.39
N GLU A 142 -25.32 12.67 41.38
CA GLU A 142 -26.11 12.39 42.59
C GLU A 142 -25.88 10.95 43.10
N SER A 143 -25.59 10.01 42.20
CA SER A 143 -25.30 8.61 42.56
C SER A 143 -23.99 8.45 43.35
N LYS A 144 -23.09 9.43 43.28
CA LYS A 144 -21.73 9.42 43.87
C LYS A 144 -20.85 8.25 43.44
N ASP A 145 -21.21 7.51 42.39
CA ASP A 145 -20.38 6.47 41.83
C ASP A 145 -19.27 7.10 40.96
N THR A 146 -18.06 7.10 41.51
CA THR A 146 -16.90 7.80 40.96
C THR A 146 -16.40 7.17 39.67
N VAL A 147 -16.59 5.86 39.49
CA VAL A 147 -16.20 5.12 38.28
C VAL A 147 -17.18 5.42 37.14
N GLN A 148 -18.48 5.45 37.45
CA GLN A 148 -19.50 5.80 36.45
C GLN A 148 -19.37 7.26 35.99
N ILE A 149 -19.14 8.20 36.91
CA ILE A 149 -18.92 9.61 36.58
C ILE A 149 -17.67 9.74 35.68
N ALA A 150 -16.54 9.12 36.05
CA ALA A 150 -15.32 9.13 35.26
C ALA A 150 -15.55 8.60 33.84
N THR A 151 -16.25 7.47 33.70
CA THR A 151 -16.57 6.87 32.39
C THR A 151 -17.37 7.83 31.52
N LYS A 152 -18.35 8.52 32.10
CA LYS A 152 -19.17 9.52 31.38
C LYS A 152 -18.35 10.75 30.98
N LEU A 153 -17.44 11.23 31.83
CA LEU A 153 -16.54 12.33 31.50
C LEU A 153 -15.54 11.97 30.39
N ILE A 154 -15.03 10.74 30.37
CA ILE A 154 -14.17 10.24 29.29
C ILE A 154 -14.94 10.18 27.97
N ALA A 155 -16.18 9.71 27.99
CA ALA A 155 -17.04 9.74 26.81
C ALA A 155 -17.26 11.18 26.32
N MET A 156 -17.54 12.13 27.23
CA MET A 156 -17.66 13.56 26.89
C MET A 156 -16.34 14.16 26.34
N GLN A 157 -15.18 13.73 26.85
CA GLN A 157 -13.87 14.12 26.33
C GLN A 157 -13.64 13.61 24.91
N GLN A 158 -13.99 12.36 24.64
CA GLN A 158 -13.95 11.79 23.30
C GLN A 158 -14.90 12.57 22.37
N SER A 159 -16.04 13.00 22.90
CA SER A 159 -16.97 13.82 22.12
C SER A 159 -16.41 15.15 21.69
N LEU A 160 -15.74 15.83 22.61
CA LEU A 160 -15.12 17.12 22.31
C LEU A 160 -13.94 17.01 21.34
N LYS A 161 -13.20 15.90 21.33
CA LYS A 161 -12.10 15.71 20.37
C LYS A 161 -12.56 15.70 18.91
N ILE A 162 -13.80 15.29 18.63
CA ILE A 162 -14.37 15.26 17.28
C ILE A 162 -15.06 16.60 16.94
N LEU A 163 -15.53 17.33 17.95
CA LEU A 163 -16.35 18.55 17.80
C LEU A 163 -15.55 19.86 17.87
N THR A 164 -14.31 19.88 17.36
CA THR A 164 -13.40 21.04 17.47
C THR A 164 -13.87 22.26 16.69
N ASP A 165 -14.60 22.06 15.60
CA ASP A 165 -14.97 23.13 14.66
C ASP A 165 -16.34 23.77 14.95
N VAL A 166 -16.89 23.56 16.16
CA VAL A 166 -18.19 24.09 16.59
C VAL A 166 -17.98 25.46 17.27
N PRO A 167 -18.79 26.49 16.99
CA PRO A 167 -18.65 27.81 17.61
C PRO A 167 -18.70 27.77 19.15
N ASP A 168 -19.47 26.85 19.72
CA ASP A 168 -19.63 26.68 21.17
C ASP A 168 -18.54 25.78 21.80
N TYR A 169 -17.46 25.46 21.07
CA TYR A 169 -16.42 24.55 21.55
C TYR A 169 -15.79 25.01 22.87
N ALA A 170 -15.47 26.30 22.99
CA ALA A 170 -14.87 26.88 24.18
C ALA A 170 -15.77 26.71 25.43
N ASP A 171 -17.08 26.93 25.28
CA ASP A 171 -18.04 26.79 26.38
C ASP A 171 -18.19 25.34 26.81
N ARG A 172 -18.16 24.40 25.86
CA ARG A 172 -18.21 22.97 26.16
C ARG A 172 -16.95 22.48 26.87
N VAL A 173 -15.77 22.97 26.47
CA VAL A 173 -14.51 22.69 27.18
C VAL A 173 -14.59 23.22 28.61
N ASN A 174 -15.02 24.47 28.81
CA ASN A 174 -15.19 25.03 30.15
C ASN A 174 -16.16 24.23 31.02
N ARG A 175 -17.27 23.75 30.44
CA ARG A 175 -18.22 22.89 31.15
C ARG A 175 -17.60 21.55 31.53
N LEU A 176 -16.87 20.91 30.62
CA LEU A 176 -16.17 19.66 30.91
C LEU A 176 -15.13 19.86 32.04
N GLU A 177 -14.34 20.92 31.98
CA GLU A 177 -13.36 21.25 33.02
C GLU A 177 -14.02 21.48 34.39
N THR A 178 -15.18 22.15 34.41
CA THR A 178 -15.96 22.34 35.64
C THR A 178 -16.42 20.99 36.22
N LEU A 179 -16.90 20.08 35.36
CA LEU A 179 -17.33 18.75 35.79
C LEU A 179 -16.17 17.88 36.28
N LYS A 180 -15.00 17.97 35.62
CA LYS A 180 -13.77 17.32 36.11
C LYS A 180 -13.38 17.83 37.50
N ASN A 181 -13.37 19.15 37.71
CA ASN A 181 -13.05 19.75 39.01
C ASN A 181 -14.06 19.32 40.10
N ARG A 182 -15.33 19.15 39.74
CA ARG A 182 -16.35 18.63 40.66
C ARG A 182 -16.10 17.17 41.04
N LEU A 183 -15.73 16.32 40.08
CA LEU A 183 -15.34 14.94 40.36
C LEU A 183 -14.06 14.90 41.21
N GLU A 184 -13.07 15.71 40.89
CA GLU A 184 -11.84 15.84 41.68
C GLU A 184 -12.16 16.18 43.14
N ALA A 185 -12.97 17.21 43.40
CA ALA A 185 -13.36 17.60 44.75
C ALA A 185 -14.13 16.52 45.52
N LEU A 186 -14.92 15.68 44.83
CA LEU A 186 -15.57 14.51 45.43
C LEU A 186 -14.58 13.41 45.80
N MET A 187 -13.48 13.31 45.03
CA MET A 187 -12.46 12.27 45.15
C MET A 187 -11.32 12.67 46.10
N SER A 188 -11.02 13.95 46.28
CA SER A 188 -9.90 14.39 47.13
C SER A 188 -9.96 13.81 48.55
N PRO A 189 -11.11 13.80 49.26
CA PRO A 189 -11.17 13.25 50.61
C PRO A 189 -10.93 11.73 50.67
N THR A 190 -11.43 10.97 49.69
CA THR A 190 -11.28 9.52 49.64
C THR A 190 -9.87 9.11 49.22
N VAL A 191 -9.25 9.89 48.33
CA VAL A 191 -7.85 9.73 47.91
C VAL A 191 -6.90 10.04 49.07
N ILE A 192 -7.10 11.16 49.77
CA ILE A 192 -6.30 11.51 50.96
C ILE A 192 -6.46 10.45 52.07
N ALA A 193 -7.67 9.93 52.28
CA ALA A 193 -7.90 8.84 53.23
C ALA A 193 -7.12 7.58 52.83
N ALA A 194 -7.17 7.18 51.55
CA ALA A 194 -6.44 6.01 51.04
C ALA A 194 -4.92 6.17 51.17
N PHE A 195 -4.38 7.38 50.93
CA PHE A 195 -2.96 7.68 51.14
C PHE A 195 -2.56 7.65 52.62
N ASN A 196 -3.44 8.09 53.51
CA ASN A 196 -3.20 8.02 54.95
C ASN A 196 -3.24 6.58 55.48
N THR A 197 -4.05 5.70 54.90
CA THR A 197 -4.12 4.27 55.27
C THR A 197 -3.11 3.39 54.52
N GLN A 198 -2.27 3.97 53.67
CA GLN A 198 -1.28 3.25 52.83
C GLN A 198 -1.90 2.11 51.99
N ASP A 199 -3.14 2.28 51.51
CA ASP A 199 -3.80 1.30 50.65
C ASP A 199 -3.32 1.45 49.20
N VAL A 200 -2.39 0.57 48.80
CA VAL A 200 -1.73 0.59 47.49
C VAL A 200 -2.70 0.23 46.35
N GLU A 201 -3.69 -0.63 46.59
CA GLU A 201 -4.63 -1.07 45.55
C GLU A 201 -5.63 0.05 45.22
N MET A 202 -6.18 0.69 46.26
CA MET A 202 -7.07 1.85 46.08
C MET A 202 -6.33 3.02 45.43
N ALA A 203 -5.11 3.32 45.88
CA ALA A 203 -4.27 4.36 45.27
C ALA A 203 -3.99 4.11 43.78
N ARG A 204 -3.71 2.85 43.38
CA ARG A 204 -3.50 2.49 41.97
C ARG A 204 -4.77 2.66 41.14
N SER A 205 -5.93 2.28 41.67
CA SER A 205 -7.22 2.46 40.98
C SER A 205 -7.54 3.94 40.74
N PHE A 206 -7.27 4.80 41.72
CA PHE A 206 -7.42 6.24 41.59
C PHE A 206 -6.39 6.84 40.63
N ALA A 207 -5.15 6.39 40.65
CA ALA A 207 -4.14 6.83 39.68
C ALA A 207 -4.56 6.55 38.23
N HIS A 208 -5.09 5.37 37.95
CA HIS A 208 -5.65 5.05 36.63
C HIS A 208 -6.85 5.93 36.26
N LEU A 209 -7.73 6.23 37.22
CA LEU A 209 -8.89 7.08 37.00
C LEU A 209 -8.49 8.54 36.72
N PHE A 210 -7.57 9.12 37.50
CA PHE A 210 -7.05 10.48 37.28
C PHE A 210 -6.23 10.58 35.99
N GLN A 211 -5.48 9.54 35.62
CA GLN A 211 -4.81 9.45 34.31
C GLN A 211 -5.84 9.42 33.17
N SER A 212 -6.93 8.67 33.32
CA SER A 212 -7.97 8.57 32.27
C SER A 212 -8.73 9.87 32.03
N ILE A 213 -8.82 10.74 33.04
CA ILE A 213 -9.50 12.05 32.97
C ILE A 213 -8.54 13.18 32.54
N ASP A 214 -7.26 12.86 32.29
CA ASP A 214 -6.20 13.81 31.93
C ASP A 214 -5.90 14.81 33.06
N ARG A 215 -5.80 14.30 34.29
CA ARG A 215 -5.61 15.06 35.53
C ARG A 215 -4.53 14.47 36.44
N ALA A 216 -3.46 13.94 35.85
CA ALA A 216 -2.36 13.32 36.60
C ALA A 216 -1.61 14.31 37.51
N GLU A 217 -1.39 15.55 37.05
CA GLU A 217 -0.66 16.59 37.81
C GLU A 217 -1.33 16.90 39.17
N GLN A 218 -2.65 16.89 39.22
CA GLN A 218 -3.40 17.18 40.44
C GLN A 218 -3.31 16.05 41.47
N LEU A 219 -3.17 14.80 41.01
CA LEU A 219 -2.93 13.67 41.90
C LEU A 219 -1.56 13.78 42.56
N GLU A 220 -0.54 14.24 41.82
CA GLU A 220 0.80 14.50 42.35
C GLU A 220 0.76 15.59 43.43
N ASP A 221 0.06 16.70 43.17
CA ASP A 221 -0.12 17.79 44.14
C ASP A 221 -0.88 17.34 45.40
N LEU A 222 -1.95 16.55 45.24
CA LEU A 222 -2.71 15.98 46.35
C LEU A 222 -1.88 14.99 47.16
N TYR A 223 -1.06 14.17 46.49
CA TYR A 223 -0.15 13.24 47.15
C TYR A 223 0.89 14.00 47.99
N VAL A 224 1.60 14.97 47.41
CA VAL A 224 2.58 15.80 48.13
C VAL A 224 1.95 16.53 49.31
N THR A 225 0.76 17.11 49.11
CA THR A 225 0.04 17.82 50.17
C THR A 225 -0.40 16.88 51.29
N SER A 226 -0.85 15.67 50.97
CA SER A 226 -1.25 14.67 51.97
C SER A 226 -0.08 14.17 52.81
N VAL A 227 1.06 13.87 52.17
CA VAL A 227 2.30 13.46 52.85
C VAL A 227 2.80 14.57 53.76
N LYS A 228 2.84 15.81 53.27
CA LYS A 228 3.24 16.98 54.06
C LYS A 228 2.32 17.19 55.27
N THR A 229 1.01 17.10 55.09
CA THR A 229 0.04 17.29 56.19
C THR A 229 0.16 16.20 57.24
N ARG A 230 0.35 14.94 56.82
CA ARG A 230 0.58 13.79 57.71
C ARG A 230 1.87 13.97 58.52
N LEU A 231 2.94 14.41 57.86
CA LEU A 231 4.23 14.69 58.49
C LEU A 231 4.11 15.84 59.51
N ASP A 232 3.48 16.95 59.14
CA ASP A 232 3.27 18.10 60.00
C ASP A 232 2.45 17.73 61.25
N ALA A 233 1.38 16.95 61.09
CA ALA A 233 0.57 16.46 62.20
C ALA A 233 1.39 15.58 63.15
N ARG A 234 2.18 14.65 62.61
CA ARG A 234 2.99 13.73 63.41
C ARG A 234 4.14 14.42 64.14
N ILE A 235 4.79 15.39 63.48
CA ILE A 235 5.83 16.22 64.12
C ILE A 235 5.23 17.04 65.26
N ARG A 236 4.02 17.61 65.09
CA ARG A 236 3.32 18.31 66.18
C ARG A 236 2.98 17.38 67.34
N GLU A 237 2.48 16.17 67.08
CA GLU A 237 2.25 15.16 68.14
C GLU A 237 3.55 14.79 68.88
N LEU A 238 4.68 14.65 68.18
CA LEU A 238 5.98 14.37 68.77
C LEU A 238 6.49 15.53 69.63
N ILE A 239 6.23 16.78 69.23
CA ILE A 239 6.56 17.97 70.01
C ILE A 239 5.68 18.05 71.28
N ASP A 240 4.38 17.80 71.15
CA ASP A 240 3.42 17.90 72.26
C ASP A 240 3.53 16.75 73.27
N SER A 241 3.92 15.54 72.83
CA SER A 241 4.08 14.36 73.69
C SER A 241 5.39 14.32 74.47
N THR A 242 6.36 15.18 74.12
CA THR A 242 7.71 15.12 74.67
C THR A 242 7.96 16.29 75.63
N ASN A 243 7.85 16.04 76.93
CA ASN A 243 8.21 17.00 77.99
C ASN A 243 9.75 17.04 78.24
N LYS A 244 10.57 16.96 77.19
CA LYS A 244 12.05 16.82 77.28
C LYS A 244 12.78 17.93 76.51
N GLU A 245 14.07 18.07 76.83
CA GLU A 245 15.02 18.99 76.19
C GLU A 245 14.93 18.98 74.67
N HIS A 246 14.97 20.18 74.05
CA HIS A 246 14.78 20.39 72.62
C HIS A 246 15.69 19.49 71.74
N GLU A 247 16.87 19.12 72.22
CA GLU A 247 17.86 18.32 71.49
C GLU A 247 17.38 16.88 71.22
N LEU A 248 16.68 16.24 72.17
CA LEU A 248 16.16 14.88 72.00
C LEU A 248 14.97 14.84 71.03
N ILE A 249 14.21 15.93 70.96
CA ILE A 249 13.08 16.10 70.03
C ILE A 249 13.61 16.17 68.59
N PHE A 250 14.68 16.94 68.35
CA PHE A 250 15.30 17.04 67.02
C PHE A 250 15.86 15.72 66.52
N ILE A 251 16.52 14.93 67.38
CA ILE A 251 17.04 13.60 67.02
C ILE A 251 15.89 12.64 66.69
N THR A 252 14.82 12.64 67.50
CA THR A 252 13.66 11.75 67.27
C THR A 252 12.91 12.10 65.98
N ILE A 253 12.81 13.38 65.63
CA ILE A 253 12.23 13.83 64.36
C ILE A 253 13.13 13.42 63.18
N TYR A 254 14.45 13.58 63.31
CA TYR A 254 15.40 13.20 62.27
C TYR A 254 15.38 11.69 62.00
N ASP A 255 15.37 10.86 63.04
CA ASP A 255 15.27 9.40 62.92
C ASP A 255 13.93 8.99 62.29
N TYR A 256 12.84 9.66 62.63
CA TYR A 256 11.52 9.42 62.03
C TYR A 256 11.49 9.78 60.52
N LEU A 257 12.05 10.93 60.15
CA LEU A 257 12.18 11.33 58.74
C LEU A 257 13.07 10.36 57.95
N SER A 258 14.17 9.91 58.55
CA SER A 258 15.08 8.94 57.94
C SER A 258 14.38 7.59 57.70
N ASN A 259 13.56 7.13 58.66
CA ASN A 259 12.82 5.87 58.53
C ASN A 259 11.67 5.97 57.52
N LEU A 260 10.93 7.09 57.49
CA LEU A 260 9.90 7.34 56.46
C LEU A 260 10.50 7.36 55.05
N TRP A 261 11.67 7.98 54.90
CA TRP A 261 12.35 8.04 53.60
C TRP A 261 12.83 6.66 53.15
N GLN A 262 13.26 5.80 54.08
CA GLN A 262 13.61 4.41 53.76
C GLN A 262 12.39 3.56 53.38
N ASP A 263 11.24 3.76 54.04
CA ASP A 263 10.00 3.03 53.73
C ASP A 263 9.34 3.46 52.41
N GLU A 264 9.44 4.73 52.01
CA GLU A 264 8.87 5.25 50.75
C GLU A 264 9.78 5.05 49.52
N VAL A 265 11.10 4.86 49.70
CA VAL A 265 12.07 4.67 48.59
C VAL A 265 12.38 3.20 48.28
N ILE A 266 12.07 2.25 49.19
CA ILE A 266 12.44 0.82 49.06
C ILE A 266 11.23 -0.10 48.73
N LYS A 267 10.03 0.44 48.51
CA LYS A 267 8.85 -0.32 48.03
C LYS A 267 8.37 0.16 46.67
#